data_AF-A0A1H3HDE3-F1
#
_entry.id   AF-A0A1H3HDE3-F1
#
_cell.length_a   1.000
_cell.length_b   1.000
_cell.length_c   1.000
_cell.angle_alpha   90.00
_cell.angle_beta   90.00
_cell.angle_gamma   90.00
#
_symmetry.space_group_name_H-M   'P 1'
#
loop_
_entity.id
_entity.type
_entity.pdbx_description
1 polymer ?
#
loop_
_entity_poly.entity_id
_entity_poly.type
_entity_poly.pdbx_seq_one_letter_code
_entity_poly.pdbx_strand_id
1 'polypeptide(L)'
;MAVPTDRDHASVVALVECALVELTHEAVGAVFISRQVGRSTRTQYVAADDVGEQFQKRHFDDRLGWHETTVPRRTVRYELITHLTRSTYLMTKRPCEAPATDPDTFVVKPVRELKTP
;
A
#
# COMPACT_ATOMS: atom_id res chain seq x y z
N MET A 1 0.04 -21.01 5.30
CA MET A 1 -0.13 -20.27 6.56
C MET A 1 -1.46 -19.54 6.51
N ALA A 2 -2.36 -19.78 7.46
CA ALA A 2 -3.68 -19.15 7.47
C ALA A 2 -3.57 -17.75 8.08
N VAL A 3 -3.99 -16.75 7.30
CA VAL A 3 -4.06 -15.34 7.71
C VAL A 3 -5.07 -15.22 8.85
N PRO A 4 -4.71 -14.59 10.00
CA PRO A 4 -5.63 -14.43 11.13
C PRO A 4 -6.90 -13.72 10.66
N THR A 5 -8.04 -14.39 10.88
CA THR A 5 -9.36 -14.00 10.36
C THR A 5 -10.09 -13.02 11.29
N ASP A 6 -9.35 -12.20 12.04
CA ASP A 6 -9.93 -11.07 12.76
C ASP A 6 -9.29 -9.78 12.24
N ARG A 7 -10.12 -8.98 11.53
CA ARG A 7 -9.75 -7.74 10.83
C ARG A 7 -9.59 -6.57 11.80
N ASP A 8 -8.99 -6.83 12.96
CA ASP A 8 -8.63 -5.83 13.97
C ASP A 8 -7.38 -5.03 13.54
N HIS A 9 -7.23 -3.82 14.09
CA HIS A 9 -6.12 -2.93 13.83
C HIS A 9 -4.75 -3.62 14.00
N ALA A 10 -4.61 -4.54 14.96
CA ALA A 10 -3.37 -5.29 15.17
C ALA A 10 -2.99 -6.14 13.95
N SER A 11 -3.96 -6.74 13.25
CA SER A 11 -3.71 -7.52 12.03
C SER A 11 -3.19 -6.64 10.89
N VAL A 12 -3.70 -5.41 10.76
CA VAL A 12 -3.20 -4.43 9.78
C VAL A 12 -1.77 -4.02 10.13
N VAL A 13 -1.51 -3.72 11.40
CA VAL A 13 -0.16 -3.38 11.86
C VAL A 13 0.81 -4.52 11.58
N ALA A 14 0.48 -5.76 11.93
CA ALA A 14 1.33 -6.93 11.68
C ALA A 14 1.63 -7.11 10.19
N LEU A 15 0.62 -6.99 9.31
CA LEU A 15 0.81 -7.06 7.86
C LEU A 15 1.79 -5.99 7.36
N VAL A 16 1.64 -4.75 7.83
CA VAL A 16 2.51 -3.63 7.43
C VAL A 16 3.93 -3.85 7.92
N GLU A 17 4.12 -4.28 9.17
CA GLU A 17 5.45 -4.56 9.70
C GLU A 17 6.14 -5.70 8.93
N CYS A 18 5.42 -6.77 8.61
CA CYS A 18 5.93 -7.86 7.78
C CYS A 18 6.33 -7.36 6.39
N ALA A 19 5.45 -6.60 5.72
CA ALA A 19 5.74 -6.05 4.40
C ALA A 19 6.98 -5.16 4.46
N LEU A 20 7.09 -4.25 5.43
CA LEU A 20 8.25 -3.35 5.56
C LEU A 20 9.57 -4.10 5.82
N VAL A 21 9.53 -5.29 6.44
CA VAL A 21 10.73 -6.14 6.57
C VAL A 21 11.08 -6.78 5.21
N GLU A 22 10.07 -7.25 4.47
CA GLU A 22 10.24 -7.82 3.13
C GLU A 22 10.81 -6.79 2.14
N LEU A 23 10.26 -5.56 2.14
CA LEU A 23 10.73 -4.48 1.25
C LEU A 23 12.20 -4.09 1.48
N THR A 24 12.70 -4.28 2.69
CA THR A 24 14.08 -3.94 3.06
C THR A 24 15.08 -5.00 2.62
N HIS A 25 14.70 -6.28 2.68
CA HIS A 25 15.63 -7.39 2.46
C HIS A 25 15.48 -8.05 1.08
N GLU A 26 14.37 -7.83 0.39
CA GLU A 26 14.11 -8.40 -0.93
C GLU A 26 13.97 -7.31 -1.99
N ALA A 27 14.21 -7.68 -3.26
CA ALA A 27 14.06 -6.79 -4.42
C ALA A 27 12.57 -6.59 -4.81
N VAL A 28 11.76 -6.22 -3.82
CA VAL A 28 10.30 -6.02 -3.93
C VAL A 28 9.91 -4.61 -3.48
N GLY A 29 8.71 -4.18 -3.86
CA GLY A 29 8.10 -2.94 -3.40
C GLY A 29 6.64 -3.13 -3.08
N ALA A 30 6.13 -2.30 -2.16
CA ALA A 30 4.71 -2.25 -1.83
C ALA A 30 3.99 -1.36 -2.84
N VAL A 31 2.82 -1.79 -3.28
CA VAL A 31 1.92 -1.02 -4.14
C VAL A 31 0.56 -0.94 -3.50
N PHE A 32 0.09 0.29 -3.34
CA PHE A 32 -1.28 0.59 -2.93
C PHE A 32 -2.01 1.28 -4.08
N ILE A 33 -3.16 0.75 -4.47
CA ILE A 33 -4.03 1.34 -5.48
C ILE A 33 -5.32 1.75 -4.78
N SER A 34 -5.56 3.06 -4.72
CA SER A 34 -6.80 3.64 -4.24
C SER A 34 -7.72 3.88 -5.42
N ARG A 35 -8.90 3.28 -5.43
CA ARG A 35 -9.88 3.47 -6.49
C ARG A 35 -11.07 4.24 -5.93
N GLN A 36 -11.33 5.41 -6.50
CA GLN A 36 -12.47 6.25 -6.20
C GLN A 36 -13.29 6.47 -7.47
N VAL A 37 -14.54 6.88 -7.33
CA VAL A 37 -15.41 7.18 -8.48
C VAL A 37 -14.72 8.22 -9.38
N GLY A 38 -14.34 7.82 -10.58
CA GLY A 38 -13.69 8.69 -11.57
C GLY A 38 -12.25 9.10 -11.26
N ARG A 39 -11.58 8.47 -10.26
CA ARG A 39 -10.17 8.72 -9.95
C ARG A 39 -9.48 7.47 -9.44
N SER A 40 -8.29 7.16 -9.95
CA SER A 40 -7.44 6.11 -9.39
C SER A 40 -6.07 6.67 -9.08
N THR A 41 -5.58 6.42 -7.87
CA THR A 41 -4.21 6.75 -7.50
C THR A 41 -3.43 5.48 -7.19
N ARG A 42 -2.14 5.47 -7.57
CA ARG A 42 -1.23 4.35 -7.33
C ARG A 42 -0.03 4.87 -6.58
N THR A 43 0.18 4.39 -5.36
CA THR A 43 1.36 4.69 -4.58
C THR A 43 2.25 3.47 -4.49
N GLN A 44 3.53 3.62 -4.76
CA GLN A 44 4.54 2.59 -4.63
C GLN A 44 5.57 3.00 -3.59
N TYR A 45 6.09 2.03 -2.84
CA TYR A 45 7.20 2.22 -1.91
C TYR A 45 8.25 1.14 -2.19
N VAL A 46 9.50 1.57 -2.37
CA VAL A 46 10.66 0.69 -2.55
C VAL A 46 11.72 1.15 -1.57
N ALA A 47 12.42 0.22 -0.91
CA ALA A 47 13.54 0.59 -0.05
C ALA A 47 14.59 1.37 -0.85
N ALA A 48 15.03 2.51 -0.31
CA ALA A 48 16.05 3.36 -0.91
C ALA A 48 17.45 3.03 -0.37
N ASP A 49 17.50 2.30 0.75
CA ASP A 49 18.70 1.84 1.44
C ASP A 49 18.55 0.36 1.85
N ASP A 50 19.63 -0.23 2.32
CA ASP A 50 19.73 -1.63 2.75
C ASP A 50 19.32 -1.85 4.21
N VAL A 51 19.21 -0.77 5.00
CA VAL A 51 18.79 -0.80 6.41
C VAL A 51 17.27 -0.62 6.58
N GLY A 52 16.57 -0.19 5.54
CA GLY A 52 15.14 0.03 5.54
C GLY A 52 14.71 1.29 6.29
N GLU A 53 15.56 2.30 6.39
CA GLU A 53 15.25 3.58 7.04
C GLU A 53 14.55 4.54 6.08
N GLN A 54 14.92 4.52 4.81
CA GLN A 54 14.41 5.38 3.75
C GLN A 54 13.76 4.58 2.63
N PHE A 55 12.71 5.14 2.06
CA PHE A 55 11.97 4.54 0.95
C PHE A 55 11.75 5.56 -0.17
N GLN A 56 11.93 5.12 -1.40
CA GLN A 56 11.44 5.84 -2.57
C GLN A 56 9.93 5.63 -2.67
N LYS A 57 9.18 6.71 -2.53
CA LYS A 57 7.74 6.77 -2.73
C LYS A 57 7.46 7.32 -4.13
N ARG A 58 6.77 6.53 -4.95
CA ARG A 58 6.27 6.96 -6.27
C ARG A 58 4.75 7.01 -6.23
N HIS A 59 4.19 8.20 -6.40
CA HIS A 59 2.74 8.42 -6.41
C HIS A 59 2.29 8.80 -7.82
N PHE A 60 1.37 8.03 -8.37
CA PHE A 60 0.68 8.34 -9.61
C PHE A 60 -0.71 8.85 -9.28
N ASP A 61 -1.02 10.00 -9.85
CA ASP A 61 -2.35 10.58 -9.89
C ASP A 61 -2.77 10.77 -11.36
N ASP A 62 -4.01 10.44 -11.68
CA ASP A 62 -4.53 10.52 -13.06
C ASP A 62 -4.48 11.94 -13.66
N ARG A 63 -4.46 12.98 -12.83
CA ARG A 63 -4.38 14.38 -13.28
C ARG A 63 -2.97 14.94 -13.28
N LEU A 64 -2.11 14.48 -12.36
CA LEU A 64 -0.77 15.04 -12.14
C LEU A 64 0.36 14.14 -12.66
N GLY A 65 0.06 12.90 -13.04
CA GLY A 65 1.04 11.92 -13.46
C GLY A 65 1.85 11.36 -12.29
N TRP A 66 3.08 10.91 -12.58
CA TRP A 66 3.99 10.35 -11.59
C TRP A 66 4.77 11.44 -10.86
N HIS A 67 4.80 11.35 -9.53
CA HIS A 67 5.70 12.11 -8.68
C HIS A 67 6.49 11.18 -7.77
N GLU A 68 7.76 11.48 -7.55
CA GLU A 68 8.67 10.68 -6.73
C GLU A 68 9.24 11.52 -5.59
N THR A 69 9.31 10.91 -4.41
CA THR A 69 9.85 11.53 -3.20
C THR A 69 10.46 10.47 -2.30
N THR A 70 11.50 10.81 -1.56
CA THR A 70 12.09 9.92 -0.55
C THR A 70 11.46 10.20 0.81
N VAL A 71 10.98 9.17 1.48
CA VAL A 71 10.28 9.26 2.77
C VAL A 71 10.86 8.28 3.79
N PRO A 72 10.84 8.61 5.08
CA PRO A 72 11.32 7.70 6.12
C PRO A 72 10.35 6.53 6.33
N ARG A 73 10.87 5.41 6.84
CA ARG A 73 10.12 4.18 7.18
C ARG A 73 8.87 4.47 7.99
N ARG A 74 8.96 5.39 8.95
CA ARG A 74 7.82 5.78 9.81
C ARG A 74 6.66 6.36 9.00
N THR A 75 6.97 7.17 7.98
CA THR A 75 5.95 7.74 7.09
C THR A 75 5.28 6.63 6.27
N VAL A 76 6.08 5.73 5.68
CA VAL A 76 5.54 4.58 4.93
C VAL A 76 4.63 3.72 5.81
N ARG A 77 5.08 3.39 7.02
CA ARG A 77 4.30 2.63 8.02
C ARG A 77 2.96 3.31 8.29
N TYR A 78 2.99 4.60 8.62
CA TYR A 78 1.79 5.36 8.95
C TYR A 78 0.80 5.43 7.77
N GLU A 79 1.30 5.71 6.56
CA GLU A 79 0.48 5.79 5.37
C GLU A 79 -0.15 4.43 5.04
N LEU A 80 0.62 3.33 5.05
CA LEU A 80 0.10 1.99 4.79
C LEU A 80 -0.95 1.57 5.82
N ILE A 81 -0.72 1.78 7.12
CA ILE A 81 -1.71 1.48 8.17
C ILE A 81 -2.99 2.30 7.95
N THR A 82 -2.86 3.59 7.66
CA THR A 82 -4.01 4.49 7.44
C THR A 82 -4.83 4.05 6.23
N HIS A 83 -4.15 3.76 5.11
CA HIS A 83 -4.79 3.30 3.89
C HIS A 83 -5.51 1.97 4.10
N LEU A 84 -4.83 0.96 4.65
CA LEU A 84 -5.40 -0.36 4.88
C LEU A 84 -6.54 -0.35 5.90
N THR A 85 -6.43 0.42 6.98
CA THR A 85 -7.50 0.59 7.98
C THR A 85 -8.73 1.27 7.37
N ARG A 86 -8.53 2.24 6.48
CA ARG A 86 -9.65 2.87 5.75
C ARG A 86 -10.31 1.89 4.79
N SER A 87 -9.53 1.13 4.04
CA SER A 87 -10.07 0.13 3.11
C SER A 87 -10.85 -0.96 3.84
N THR A 88 -10.36 -1.44 5.00
CA THR A 88 -11.10 -2.40 5.83
C THR A 88 -12.40 -1.80 6.38
N TYR A 89 -12.38 -0.55 6.86
CA TYR A 89 -13.58 0.14 7.35
C TYR A 89 -14.64 0.31 6.24
N LEU A 90 -14.23 0.69 5.03
CA LEU A 90 -15.14 0.84 3.89
C LEU A 90 -15.82 -0.48 3.50
N MET A 91 -15.09 -1.59 3.55
CA MET A 91 -15.65 -2.92 3.31
C MET A 91 -16.63 -3.35 4.41
N THR A 92 -16.34 -3.07 5.67
CA THR A 92 -17.19 -3.47 6.81
C THR A 92 -18.49 -2.64 6.89
N LYS A 93 -18.47 -1.36 6.46
CA LYS A 93 -19.65 -0.49 6.48
C LYS A 93 -20.63 -0.73 5.30
N ARG A 94 -20.15 -1.27 4.18
CA ARG A 94 -20.98 -1.60 2.99
C ARG A 94 -20.81 -3.06 2.55
N PRO A 95 -21.32 -4.04 3.32
CA PRO A 95 -21.29 -5.45 2.91
C PRO A 95 -22.35 -5.81 1.85
N CYS A 96 -23.36 -4.96 1.60
CA CYS A 96 -24.55 -5.30 0.81
C CYS A 96 -24.70 -4.50 -0.51
N GLU A 97 -23.88 -3.48 -0.74
CA GLU A 97 -23.94 -2.66 -1.95
C GLU A 97 -22.73 -3.01 -2.81
N ALA A 98 -22.96 -3.61 -3.99
CA ALA A 98 -21.91 -3.79 -4.98
C ALA A 98 -21.22 -2.44 -5.16
N PRO A 99 -19.92 -2.32 -4.84
CA PRO A 99 -19.31 -1.01 -4.88
C PRO A 99 -19.29 -0.58 -6.34
N ALA A 100 -19.80 0.61 -6.63
CA ALA A 100 -19.72 1.21 -7.98
C ALA A 100 -18.25 1.48 -8.40
N THR A 101 -17.28 1.03 -7.62
CA THR A 101 -15.86 1.25 -7.74
C THR A 101 -15.15 0.02 -7.21
N ASP A 102 -14.18 -0.51 -7.97
CA ASP A 102 -13.34 -1.61 -7.52
C ASP A 102 -12.69 -1.33 -6.14
N PRO A 103 -12.46 -2.35 -5.32
CA PRO A 103 -11.87 -2.17 -4.00
C PRO A 103 -10.41 -1.67 -4.09
N ASP A 104 -10.02 -0.89 -3.08
CA ASP A 104 -8.62 -0.55 -2.85
C ASP A 104 -7.79 -1.83 -2.74
N THR A 105 -6.60 -1.83 -3.34
CA THR A 105 -5.75 -3.02 -3.43
C THR A 105 -4.36 -2.72 -2.88
N PHE A 106 -3.87 -3.61 -2.00
CA PHE A 106 -2.49 -3.61 -1.53
C PHE A 106 -1.80 -4.89 -1.97
N VAL A 107 -0.63 -4.77 -2.59
CA VAL A 107 0.18 -5.91 -3.06
C VAL A 107 1.67 -5.60 -2.90
N VAL A 108 2.45 -6.61 -2.54
CA VAL A 108 3.91 -6.58 -2.66
C VAL A 108 4.28 -7.19 -3.99
N LYS A 109 5.15 -6.52 -4.76
CA LYS A 109 5.56 -6.96 -6.10
C LYS A 109 7.06 -6.80 -6.30
N PRO A 110 7.68 -7.65 -7.13
CA PRO A 110 9.08 -7.45 -7.55
C PRO A 110 9.30 -6.07 -8.15
N VAL A 111 10.42 -5.41 -7.80
CA VAL A 111 10.74 -4.05 -8.28
C VAL A 111 10.73 -3.94 -9.81
N ARG A 112 11.12 -5.01 -10.50
CA ARG A 112 11.06 -5.10 -11.98
C ARG A 112 9.65 -4.93 -12.56
N GLU A 113 8.61 -5.27 -11.79
CA GLU A 113 7.19 -5.16 -12.19
C GLU A 113 6.57 -3.82 -11.77
N LEU A 114 7.29 -2.98 -11.02
CA LEU A 114 6.83 -1.66 -10.61
C LEU A 114 7.02 -0.58 -11.68
N LYS A 115 7.85 -0.88 -12.69
CA LYS A 115 8.24 0.03 -13.77
C LYS A 115 7.22 0.11 -14.91
N THR A 116 6.13 -0.65 -14.87
CA THR A 116 5.09 -0.55 -15.91
C THR A 116 4.35 0.78 -15.77
N PRO A 117 4.39 1.65 -16.81
CA PRO A 117 3.67 2.93 -16.84
C PRO A 117 2.17 2.72 -16.72
#